data_AF-A0A7J6LLN4-F1
#
_entry.id   AF-A0A7J6LLN4-F1
#
_cell.length_a   1.000
_cell.length_b   1.000
_cell.length_c   1.000
_cell.angle_alpha   90.00
_cell.angle_beta   90.00
_cell.angle_gamma   90.00
#
_symmetry.space_group_name_H-M   'P 1'
#
loop_
_entity.id
_entity.type
_entity.pdbx_description
1 polymer ?
#
loop_
_entity_poly.entity_id
_entity_poly.type
_entity_poly.pdbx_seq_one_letter_code
_entity_poly.pdbx_strand_id
1 'polypeptide(L)'
;MLQLARPTATATSRVEVANLPSAEELRESIPSSSVGQATVLRAREEASAIIRGEDDRLLVIVGPCSVHDTDAAKEYARKLKILSSRLREELLIIMRVYYEKPRSTVGWKGLLNDPFLDDSCQVSDGIRITRELLRDITDMGVPAASEFVEASTTQYRSYFEDLVSWAAIGARTVESQPHRQLVSGLSLPVGFKNSTGGEVSVAVDAVVCSGEQHTYLAPSSKGSLCMVRSRGNKNTHVVLRGGRSGPNYDEDGVAKCAELLSSARLDRGIVIDCSHGNSNKDYKRQPVVLADICHQLTSNSQSASSIAGVMIESNLHEGSQSLPPSLGRASSVASESTESSTPGSTRPGAGRVEDELESVSELSSSTSFPAGQKLGLKYGVSITDGCVSWETTEHMLSKLALAVDRRRRIAATTSMSTAKTC
;
A
#
# COMPACT_ATOMS: atom_id res chain seq x y z
N MET A 1 5.27 -23.23 -20.65
CA MET A 1 6.54 -23.53 -19.98
C MET A 1 7.66 -22.77 -20.68
N LEU A 2 8.06 -21.61 -20.16
CA LEU A 2 9.30 -20.97 -20.59
C LEU A 2 10.46 -21.75 -19.94
N GLN A 3 11.34 -22.31 -20.76
CA GLN A 3 12.57 -22.94 -20.30
C GLN A 3 13.43 -21.90 -19.60
N LEU A 4 13.79 -22.15 -18.35
CA LEU A 4 14.92 -21.50 -17.69
C LEU A 4 16.09 -21.52 -18.68
N ALA A 5 16.65 -20.35 -19.00
CA ALA A 5 17.89 -20.30 -19.75
C ALA A 5 18.90 -21.15 -18.97
N ARG A 6 19.39 -22.24 -19.57
CA ARG A 6 20.41 -23.07 -18.92
C ARG A 6 21.56 -22.16 -18.53
N PRO A 7 21.99 -22.17 -17.26
CA PRO A 7 23.06 -21.30 -16.83
C PRO A 7 24.31 -21.61 -17.67
N THR A 8 24.89 -20.61 -18.31
CA THR A 8 26.32 -20.63 -18.61
C THR A 8 27.05 -20.48 -17.28
N ALA A 9 27.07 -21.58 -16.51
CA ALA A 9 27.69 -21.63 -15.21
C ALA A 9 29.21 -21.59 -15.39
N THR A 10 29.84 -20.48 -15.04
CA THR A 10 31.13 -20.56 -14.38
C THR A 10 30.84 -21.02 -12.95
N ALA A 11 31.52 -22.08 -12.49
CA ALA A 11 31.22 -22.82 -11.25
C ALA A 11 31.37 -22.01 -9.94
N THR A 12 31.50 -20.69 -10.01
CA THR A 12 31.69 -19.74 -8.90
C THR A 12 30.56 -18.71 -8.76
N SER A 13 29.55 -18.71 -9.65
CA SER A 13 28.41 -17.79 -9.57
C SER A 13 27.57 -18.06 -8.32
N ARG A 14 27.25 -17.01 -7.55
CA ARG A 14 26.28 -17.05 -6.44
C ARG A 14 24.85 -16.75 -6.88
N VAL A 15 24.62 -16.63 -8.19
CA VAL A 15 23.34 -16.16 -8.74
C VAL A 15 22.83 -17.05 -9.88
N GLU A 16 21.52 -17.21 -9.91
CA GLU A 16 20.76 -17.74 -11.04
C GLU A 16 20.07 -16.57 -11.75
N VAL A 17 19.95 -16.64 -13.07
CA VAL A 17 19.40 -15.55 -13.89
C VAL A 17 18.31 -16.10 -14.80
N ALA A 18 17.17 -15.42 -14.81
CA ALA A 18 16.06 -15.69 -15.72
C ALA A 18 15.61 -14.39 -16.40
N ASN A 19 15.18 -14.49 -17.65
CA ASN A 19 14.64 -13.37 -18.40
C ASN A 19 13.18 -13.12 -17.98
N LEU A 20 12.82 -11.85 -17.82
CA LEU A 20 11.44 -11.39 -17.62
C LEU A 20 10.90 -10.79 -18.91
N PRO A 21 9.57 -10.77 -19.13
CA PRO A 21 8.99 -10.07 -20.28
C PRO A 21 9.37 -8.59 -20.27
N SER A 22 9.46 -7.95 -21.42
CA SER A 22 9.62 -6.50 -21.49
C SER A 22 8.30 -5.79 -21.15
N ALA A 23 8.37 -4.50 -20.78
CA ALA A 23 7.17 -3.75 -20.46
C ALA A 23 6.28 -3.50 -21.69
N GLU A 24 6.89 -3.43 -22.87
CA GLU A 24 6.19 -3.33 -24.16
C GLU A 24 5.38 -4.59 -24.45
N GLU A 25 6.01 -5.78 -24.40
CA GLU A 25 5.32 -7.07 -24.59
C GLU A 25 4.16 -7.26 -23.59
N LEU A 26 4.36 -6.84 -22.34
CA LEU A 26 3.33 -6.94 -21.33
C LEU A 26 2.16 -5.99 -21.59
N ARG A 27 2.42 -4.75 -22.02
CA ARG A 27 1.38 -3.77 -22.34
C ARG A 27 0.61 -4.14 -23.61
N GLU A 28 1.25 -4.78 -24.58
CA GLU A 28 0.60 -5.30 -25.79
C GLU A 28 -0.30 -6.49 -25.48
N SER A 29 0.16 -7.41 -24.63
CA SER A 29 -0.62 -8.61 -24.26
C SER A 29 -1.77 -8.31 -23.28
N ILE A 30 -1.57 -7.34 -22.38
CA ILE A 30 -2.58 -6.90 -21.40
C ILE A 30 -2.71 -5.37 -21.51
N PRO A 31 -3.41 -4.85 -22.53
CA PRO A 31 -3.57 -3.41 -22.70
C PRO A 31 -4.49 -2.82 -21.65
N SER A 32 -4.25 -1.55 -21.31
CA SER A 32 -5.22 -0.76 -20.54
C SER A 32 -6.42 -0.44 -21.42
N SER A 33 -7.64 -0.59 -20.89
CA SER A 33 -8.85 -0.22 -21.62
C SER A 33 -9.01 1.30 -21.65
N SER A 34 -9.84 1.82 -22.55
CA SER A 34 -10.20 3.24 -22.59
C SER A 34 -10.88 3.72 -21.28
N VAL A 35 -11.69 2.86 -20.67
CA VAL A 35 -12.35 3.13 -19.37
C VAL A 35 -11.32 3.19 -18.25
N GLY A 36 -10.38 2.24 -18.21
CA GLY A 36 -9.30 2.20 -17.25
C GLY A 36 -8.39 3.43 -17.36
N GLN A 37 -7.99 3.80 -18.58
CA GLN A 37 -7.20 5.00 -18.84
C GLN A 37 -7.91 6.28 -18.37
N ALA A 38 -9.19 6.45 -18.70
CA ALA A 38 -9.97 7.60 -18.25
C ALA A 38 -10.08 7.65 -16.71
N THR A 39 -10.25 6.50 -16.07
CA THR A 39 -10.29 6.38 -14.60
C THR A 39 -8.98 6.81 -13.97
N VAL A 40 -7.85 6.34 -14.50
CA VAL A 40 -6.51 6.66 -14.00
C VAL A 40 -6.19 8.14 -14.18
N LEU A 41 -6.40 8.69 -15.38
CA LEU A 41 -6.08 10.08 -15.68
C LEU A 41 -6.91 11.05 -14.83
N ARG A 42 -8.23 10.81 -14.73
CA ARG A 42 -9.12 11.61 -13.88
C ARG A 42 -8.66 11.59 -12.43
N ALA A 43 -8.38 10.40 -11.88
CA ALA A 43 -7.99 10.28 -10.49
C ALA A 43 -6.63 10.95 -10.20
N ARG A 44 -5.69 10.94 -11.14
CA ARG A 44 -4.42 11.68 -11.01
C ARG A 44 -4.64 13.17 -10.95
N GLU A 45 -5.46 13.72 -11.84
CA GLU A 45 -5.79 15.14 -11.88
C GLU A 45 -6.50 15.59 -10.61
N GLU A 46 -7.54 14.86 -10.20
CA GLU A 46 -8.29 15.15 -8.97
C GLU A 46 -7.39 15.03 -7.72
N ALA A 47 -6.54 14.00 -7.63
CA ALA A 47 -5.61 13.86 -6.50
C ALA A 47 -4.58 14.98 -6.48
N SER A 48 -4.05 15.41 -7.63
CA SER A 48 -3.17 16.57 -7.74
C SER A 48 -3.85 17.87 -7.30
N ALA A 49 -5.11 18.09 -7.68
CA ALA A 49 -5.89 19.26 -7.26
C ALA A 49 -6.09 19.29 -5.73
N ILE A 50 -6.45 18.14 -5.14
CA ILE A 50 -6.57 17.98 -3.68
C ILE A 50 -5.22 18.19 -2.99
N ILE A 51 -4.12 17.65 -3.51
CA ILE A 51 -2.80 17.86 -2.89
C ILE A 51 -2.42 19.34 -2.91
N ARG A 52 -2.68 20.04 -4.03
CA ARG A 52 -2.24 21.43 -4.24
C ARG A 52 -3.06 22.51 -3.57
N GLY A 53 -4.34 22.29 -3.27
CA GLY A 53 -5.16 23.43 -2.81
C GLY A 53 -6.49 23.60 -3.48
N GLU A 54 -6.61 23.06 -4.67
CA GLU A 54 -7.54 23.52 -5.69
C GLU A 54 -8.89 22.81 -5.60
N ASP A 55 -8.90 21.64 -4.95
CA ASP A 55 -10.08 20.86 -4.62
C ASP A 55 -10.15 20.66 -3.10
N ASP A 56 -11.33 20.92 -2.53
CA ASP A 56 -11.59 20.90 -1.09
C ASP A 56 -12.11 19.55 -0.60
N ARG A 57 -12.10 18.51 -1.43
CA ARG A 57 -12.29 17.11 -1.02
C ARG A 57 -11.08 16.60 -0.24
N LEU A 58 -11.19 15.39 0.31
CA LEU A 58 -10.06 14.65 0.86
C LEU A 58 -9.68 13.46 0.00
N LEU A 59 -8.38 13.27 -0.19
CA LEU A 59 -7.81 12.07 -0.78
C LEU A 59 -7.88 10.93 0.23
N VAL A 60 -8.35 9.76 -0.20
CA VAL A 60 -8.45 8.58 0.65
C VAL A 60 -7.81 7.39 -0.06
N ILE A 61 -6.69 6.91 0.49
CA ILE A 61 -6.04 5.67 0.04
C ILE A 61 -6.50 4.53 0.94
N VAL A 62 -7.36 3.64 0.45
CA VAL A 62 -8.02 2.63 1.30
C VAL A 62 -8.09 1.27 0.64
N GLY A 63 -7.78 0.22 1.38
CA GLY A 63 -7.82 -1.16 0.90
C GLY A 63 -6.84 -2.08 1.64
N PRO A 64 -6.67 -3.31 1.16
CA PRO A 64 -5.89 -4.33 1.87
C PRO A 64 -4.45 -3.91 2.14
N CYS A 65 -3.86 -4.35 3.26
CA CYS A 65 -2.45 -4.11 3.55
C CYS A 65 -1.56 -4.58 2.39
N SER A 66 -1.84 -5.78 1.87
CA SER A 66 -1.30 -6.32 0.63
C SER A 66 -2.29 -7.29 -0.02
N VAL A 67 -2.28 -7.37 -1.35
CA VAL A 67 -3.17 -8.25 -2.11
C VAL A 67 -2.47 -9.58 -2.35
N HIS A 68 -3.09 -10.68 -1.92
CA HIS A 68 -2.61 -12.05 -2.13
C HIS A 68 -3.63 -12.94 -2.87
N ASP A 69 -4.88 -12.48 -2.93
CA ASP A 69 -6.02 -13.13 -3.58
C ASP A 69 -6.68 -12.07 -4.48
N THR A 70 -6.63 -12.32 -5.79
CA THR A 70 -7.15 -11.39 -6.80
C THR A 70 -8.68 -11.34 -6.83
N ASP A 71 -9.35 -12.44 -6.47
CA ASP A 71 -10.82 -12.50 -6.48
C ASP A 71 -11.39 -11.73 -5.30
N ALA A 72 -10.80 -11.90 -4.11
CA ALA A 72 -11.11 -11.09 -2.93
C ALA A 72 -10.87 -9.60 -3.18
N ALA A 73 -9.75 -9.25 -3.84
CA ALA A 73 -9.46 -7.86 -4.20
C ALA A 73 -10.49 -7.28 -5.19
N LYS A 74 -10.92 -8.04 -6.20
CA LYS A 74 -11.98 -7.62 -7.15
C LYS A 74 -13.33 -7.47 -6.45
N GLU A 75 -13.66 -8.32 -5.49
CA GLU A 75 -14.87 -8.16 -4.67
C GLU A 75 -14.81 -6.87 -3.83
N TYR A 76 -13.68 -6.64 -3.15
CA TYR A 76 -13.46 -5.41 -2.40
C TYR A 76 -13.59 -4.17 -3.30
N ALA A 77 -13.02 -4.21 -4.52
CA ALA A 77 -13.12 -3.13 -5.50
C ALA A 77 -14.58 -2.84 -5.91
N ARG A 78 -15.39 -3.89 -6.15
CA ARG A 78 -16.82 -3.75 -6.47
C ARG A 78 -17.59 -3.07 -5.33
N LYS A 79 -17.34 -3.46 -4.09
CA LYS A 79 -17.93 -2.82 -2.91
C LYS A 79 -17.47 -1.36 -2.79
N LEU A 80 -16.18 -1.09 -2.98
CA LEU A 80 -15.59 0.25 -2.93
C LEU A 80 -16.13 1.18 -4.02
N LYS A 81 -16.42 0.65 -5.22
CA LYS A 81 -17.02 1.42 -6.32
C LYS A 81 -18.34 2.07 -5.93
N ILE A 82 -19.21 1.30 -5.26
CA ILE A 82 -20.52 1.77 -4.80
C ILE A 82 -20.32 2.89 -3.78
N LEU A 83 -19.47 2.66 -2.78
CA LEU A 83 -19.20 3.63 -1.72
C LEU A 83 -18.53 4.91 -2.23
N SER A 84 -17.55 4.77 -3.13
CA SER A 84 -16.86 5.87 -3.79
C SER A 84 -17.82 6.74 -4.59
N SER A 85 -18.78 6.13 -5.29
CA SER A 85 -19.80 6.88 -6.03
C SER A 85 -20.75 7.66 -5.11
N ARG A 86 -21.02 7.15 -3.90
CA ARG A 86 -21.89 7.80 -2.91
C ARG A 86 -21.21 8.97 -2.20
N LEU A 87 -19.89 8.90 -1.97
CA LEU A 87 -19.13 9.89 -1.19
C LEU A 87 -18.26 10.80 -2.06
N ARG A 88 -18.47 10.80 -3.39
CA ARG A 88 -17.63 11.48 -4.39
C ARG A 88 -17.51 13.00 -4.22
N GLU A 89 -18.52 13.62 -3.62
CA GLU A 89 -18.58 15.07 -3.44
C GLU A 89 -17.67 15.53 -2.30
N GLU A 90 -17.36 14.65 -1.34
CA GLU A 90 -16.49 14.93 -0.19
C GLU A 90 -15.12 14.24 -0.30
N LEU A 91 -15.07 13.05 -0.90
CA LEU A 91 -13.89 12.18 -0.89
C LEU A 91 -13.49 11.72 -2.29
N LEU A 92 -12.19 11.81 -2.59
CA LEU A 92 -11.57 11.08 -3.67
C LEU A 92 -11.01 9.77 -3.14
N ILE A 93 -11.73 8.68 -3.36
CA ILE A 93 -11.34 7.34 -2.90
C ILE A 93 -10.51 6.63 -3.98
N ILE A 94 -9.29 6.22 -3.63
CA ILE A 94 -8.39 5.41 -4.43
C ILE A 94 -8.13 4.09 -3.70
N MET A 95 -8.37 2.98 -4.39
CA MET A 95 -8.17 1.65 -3.82
C MET A 95 -6.68 1.38 -3.62
N ARG A 96 -6.29 0.97 -2.42
CA ARG A 96 -4.95 0.45 -2.14
C ARG A 96 -4.80 -0.96 -2.72
N VAL A 97 -3.87 -1.14 -3.66
CA VAL A 97 -3.55 -2.39 -4.36
C VAL A 97 -2.05 -2.67 -4.26
N TYR A 98 -1.59 -2.99 -3.05
CA TYR A 98 -0.16 -3.23 -2.80
C TYR A 98 0.18 -4.69 -3.08
N TYR A 99 1.00 -4.95 -4.09
CA TYR A 99 1.38 -6.28 -4.55
C TYR A 99 2.79 -6.70 -4.12
N GLU A 100 3.54 -5.82 -3.46
CA GLU A 100 4.83 -6.08 -2.84
C GLU A 100 4.79 -5.71 -1.35
N LYS A 101 5.58 -6.40 -0.54
CA LYS A 101 5.76 -6.04 0.88
C LYS A 101 7.25 -6.08 1.24
N PRO A 102 7.87 -4.93 1.58
CA PRO A 102 9.26 -4.92 2.03
C PRO A 102 9.39 -5.60 3.39
N ARG A 103 10.25 -6.62 3.49
CA ARG A 103 10.51 -7.39 4.72
C ARG A 103 11.98 -7.35 5.10
N SER A 104 12.25 -7.26 6.40
CA SER A 104 13.58 -7.46 6.99
C SER A 104 13.75 -8.85 7.60
N THR A 105 12.71 -9.67 7.56
CA THR A 105 12.66 -11.06 8.03
C THR A 105 12.09 -11.95 6.93
N VAL A 106 12.38 -13.25 7.00
CA VAL A 106 11.83 -14.24 6.05
C VAL A 106 10.30 -14.25 6.17
N GLY A 107 9.63 -14.20 5.02
CA GLY A 107 8.18 -14.25 4.89
C GLY A 107 7.75 -14.13 3.43
N TRP A 108 6.44 -14.13 3.20
CA TRP A 108 5.90 -13.95 1.85
C TRP A 108 6.32 -12.61 1.23
N LYS A 109 6.67 -12.67 -0.05
CA LYS A 109 7.37 -11.61 -0.79
C LYS A 109 6.44 -10.69 -1.56
N GLY A 110 5.13 -10.96 -1.53
CA GLY A 110 4.10 -10.24 -2.28
C GLY A 110 3.66 -10.99 -3.54
N LEU A 111 2.48 -10.62 -4.07
CA LEU A 111 1.84 -11.23 -5.24
C LEU A 111 2.72 -11.17 -6.48
N LEU A 112 3.50 -10.10 -6.63
CA LEU A 112 4.39 -9.95 -7.77
C LEU A 112 5.52 -10.97 -7.73
N ASN A 113 6.09 -11.23 -6.56
CA ASN A 113 7.25 -12.10 -6.43
C ASN A 113 6.86 -13.57 -6.27
N ASP A 114 5.83 -13.85 -5.47
CA ASP A 114 5.35 -15.20 -5.14
C ASP A 114 3.82 -15.23 -5.26
N PRO A 115 3.27 -15.28 -6.49
CA PRO A 115 1.83 -15.21 -6.73
C PRO A 115 1.07 -16.44 -6.22
N PHE A 116 1.75 -17.58 -6.08
CA PHE A 116 1.13 -18.84 -5.72
C PHE A 116 1.13 -19.10 -4.20
N LEU A 117 1.87 -18.32 -3.41
CA LEU A 117 2.03 -18.54 -1.96
C LEU A 117 2.64 -19.91 -1.70
N ASP A 118 3.70 -20.26 -2.42
CA ASP A 118 4.37 -21.55 -2.31
C ASP A 118 5.90 -21.43 -2.37
N ASP A 119 6.43 -20.20 -2.23
CA ASP A 119 7.85 -19.86 -2.36
C ASP A 119 8.46 -20.21 -3.74
N SER A 120 7.66 -20.60 -4.76
CA SER A 120 8.16 -20.92 -6.11
C SER A 120 8.75 -19.70 -6.84
N CYS A 121 8.42 -18.50 -6.38
CA CYS A 121 8.91 -17.23 -6.89
C CYS A 121 8.69 -17.06 -8.41
N GLN A 122 7.52 -17.43 -8.91
CA GLN A 122 7.15 -17.30 -10.33
C GLN A 122 6.87 -15.83 -10.71
N VAL A 123 7.93 -15.01 -10.76
CA VAL A 123 7.85 -13.55 -10.97
C VAL A 123 7.18 -13.20 -12.30
N SER A 124 7.42 -13.97 -13.36
CA SER A 124 6.78 -13.73 -14.68
C SER A 124 5.26 -13.84 -14.60
N ASP A 125 4.75 -14.85 -13.90
CA ASP A 125 3.32 -15.00 -13.66
C ASP A 125 2.80 -13.90 -12.72
N GLY A 126 3.56 -13.56 -11.67
CA GLY A 126 3.20 -12.51 -10.73
C GLY A 126 3.06 -11.13 -11.39
N ILE A 127 3.94 -10.80 -12.35
CA ILE A 127 3.84 -9.58 -13.16
C ILE A 127 2.54 -9.56 -13.98
N ARG A 128 2.21 -10.68 -14.66
CA ARG A 128 0.99 -10.79 -15.46
C ARG A 128 -0.27 -10.68 -14.61
N ILE A 129 -0.35 -11.47 -13.53
CA ILE A 129 -1.47 -11.49 -12.58
C ILE A 129 -1.68 -10.10 -11.97
N THR A 130 -0.60 -9.42 -11.57
CA THR A 130 -0.67 -8.06 -11.01
C THR A 130 -1.21 -7.05 -12.03
N ARG A 131 -0.76 -7.10 -13.29
CA ARG A 131 -1.24 -6.19 -14.33
C ARG A 131 -2.71 -6.45 -14.67
N GLU A 132 -3.11 -7.71 -14.80
CA GLU A 132 -4.51 -8.09 -15.02
C GLU A 132 -5.41 -7.60 -13.88
N LEU A 133 -4.98 -7.76 -12.63
CA LEU A 133 -5.71 -7.24 -11.48
C LEU A 133 -5.90 -5.72 -11.54
N LEU A 134 -4.82 -4.97 -11.79
CA LEU A 134 -4.88 -3.50 -11.89
C LEU A 134 -5.77 -3.03 -13.05
N ARG A 135 -5.68 -3.71 -14.21
CA ARG A 135 -6.56 -3.46 -15.36
C ARG A 135 -8.02 -3.72 -14.97
N ASP A 136 -8.33 -4.87 -14.39
CA ASP A 136 -9.69 -5.23 -14.01
C ASP A 136 -10.28 -4.23 -12.99
N ILE A 137 -9.50 -3.77 -12.01
CA ILE A 137 -9.95 -2.77 -11.02
C ILE A 137 -10.22 -1.41 -11.69
N THR A 138 -9.31 -0.95 -12.56
CA THR A 138 -9.47 0.33 -13.26
C THR A 138 -10.61 0.30 -14.28
N ASP A 139 -10.86 -0.84 -14.93
CA ASP A 139 -11.98 -1.05 -15.85
C ASP A 139 -13.34 -1.03 -15.14
N MET A 140 -13.39 -1.38 -13.84
CA MET A 140 -14.58 -1.15 -12.99
C MET A 140 -14.80 0.33 -12.64
N GLY A 141 -13.91 1.21 -13.07
CA GLY A 141 -13.95 2.64 -12.77
C GLY A 141 -13.51 2.97 -11.35
N VAL A 142 -12.65 2.14 -10.76
CA VAL A 142 -12.01 2.34 -9.44
C VAL A 142 -10.53 2.65 -9.66
N PRO A 143 -10.02 3.82 -9.23
CA PRO A 143 -8.59 4.11 -9.35
C PRO A 143 -7.78 3.28 -8.35
N ALA A 144 -6.57 2.88 -8.75
CA ALA A 144 -5.68 2.05 -7.95
C ALA A 144 -4.43 2.81 -7.46
N ALA A 145 -4.01 2.52 -6.23
CA ALA A 145 -2.82 3.02 -5.58
C ALA A 145 -1.85 1.88 -5.28
N SER A 146 -0.54 2.11 -5.44
CA SER A 146 0.50 1.12 -5.12
C SER A 146 1.67 1.72 -4.33
N GLU A 147 2.61 0.89 -3.87
CA GLU A 147 3.90 1.32 -3.30
C GLU A 147 5.02 0.86 -4.24
N PHE A 148 5.91 1.78 -4.61
CA PHE A 148 7.11 1.42 -5.37
C PHE A 148 8.24 1.11 -4.38
N VAL A 149 8.49 -0.19 -4.17
CA VAL A 149 9.39 -0.69 -3.12
C VAL A 149 10.84 -0.77 -3.58
N GLU A 150 11.07 -1.04 -4.86
CA GLU A 150 12.41 -1.20 -5.42
C GLU A 150 12.66 -0.16 -6.53
N ALA A 151 13.79 0.55 -6.45
CA ALA A 151 14.13 1.60 -7.42
C ALA A 151 14.92 1.09 -8.63
N SER A 152 15.70 0.00 -8.46
CA SER A 152 16.33 -0.75 -9.55
C SER A 152 15.28 -1.28 -10.54
N THR A 153 14.05 -1.49 -10.08
CA THR A 153 12.92 -1.96 -10.88
C THR A 153 12.09 -0.79 -11.42
N THR A 154 12.76 0.19 -12.01
CA THR A 154 12.14 1.10 -12.99
C THR A 154 11.44 0.35 -14.14
N GLN A 155 11.72 -0.96 -14.29
CA GLN A 155 10.92 -1.89 -15.09
C GLN A 155 9.51 -2.14 -14.52
N TYR A 156 9.32 -2.25 -13.21
CA TYR A 156 8.00 -2.35 -12.58
C TYR A 156 7.18 -1.08 -12.71
N ARG A 157 7.82 0.11 -12.63
CA ARG A 157 7.17 1.35 -13.10
C ARG A 157 6.63 1.13 -14.51
N SER A 158 7.47 0.66 -15.42
CA SER A 158 7.09 0.48 -16.81
C SER A 158 5.99 -0.59 -16.98
N TYR A 159 5.87 -1.58 -16.11
CA TYR A 159 4.75 -2.55 -16.18
C TYR A 159 3.41 -2.03 -15.70
N PHE A 160 3.37 -1.09 -14.74
CA PHE A 160 2.12 -0.81 -14.02
C PHE A 160 1.74 0.66 -14.00
N GLU A 161 2.65 1.58 -14.35
CA GLU A 161 2.41 3.02 -14.25
C GLU A 161 1.13 3.44 -14.98
N ASP A 162 0.83 2.90 -16.17
CA ASP A 162 -0.39 3.24 -16.92
C ASP A 162 -1.71 2.84 -16.23
N LEU A 163 -1.66 2.03 -15.17
CA LEU A 163 -2.80 1.54 -14.40
C LEU A 163 -2.85 2.08 -12.97
N VAL A 164 -1.86 2.89 -12.56
CA VAL A 164 -1.74 3.41 -11.19
C VAL A 164 -2.09 4.90 -11.17
N SER A 165 -2.96 5.30 -10.23
CA SER A 165 -3.44 6.67 -10.08
C SER A 165 -2.70 7.46 -8.99
N TRP A 166 -2.09 6.77 -8.03
CA TRP A 166 -1.33 7.35 -6.92
C TRP A 166 -0.30 6.33 -6.44
N ALA A 167 0.86 6.77 -5.96
CA ALA A 167 1.84 5.85 -5.39
C ALA A 167 2.44 6.32 -4.07
N ALA A 168 2.96 5.37 -3.28
CA ALA A 168 3.76 5.66 -2.10
C ALA A 168 5.24 5.31 -2.33
N ILE A 169 6.11 6.05 -1.64
CA ILE A 169 7.47 5.61 -1.28
C ILE A 169 7.49 5.29 0.21
N GLY A 170 7.92 4.07 0.53
CA GLY A 170 7.91 3.52 1.88
C GLY A 170 8.88 4.23 2.84
N ALA A 171 8.60 4.09 4.14
CA ALA A 171 9.40 4.68 5.23
C ALA A 171 10.86 4.18 5.30
N ARG A 172 11.19 3.08 4.60
CA ARG A 172 12.54 2.52 4.50
C ARG A 172 13.31 3.00 3.26
N THR A 173 12.62 3.54 2.27
CA THR A 173 13.19 3.96 0.98
C THR A 173 13.04 5.46 0.74
N VAL A 174 12.41 6.21 1.65
CA VAL A 174 12.27 7.68 1.56
C VAL A 174 13.60 8.44 1.46
N GLU A 175 14.66 7.92 2.06
CA GLU A 175 16.03 8.49 1.98
C GLU A 175 16.81 8.02 0.74
N SER A 176 16.27 7.07 -0.02
CA SER A 176 16.96 6.45 -1.15
C SER A 176 16.97 7.38 -2.37
N GLN A 177 18.17 7.79 -2.78
CA GLN A 177 18.36 8.62 -3.98
C GLN A 177 17.75 8.00 -5.26
N PRO A 178 17.94 6.69 -5.55
CA PRO A 178 17.27 6.05 -6.68
C PRO A 178 15.74 6.16 -6.66
N HIS A 179 15.10 6.11 -5.48
CA HIS A 179 13.64 6.27 -5.38
C HIS A 179 13.22 7.71 -5.66
N ARG A 180 13.95 8.70 -5.13
CA ARG A 180 13.70 10.13 -5.41
C ARG A 180 13.86 10.45 -6.90
N GLN A 181 14.87 9.86 -7.54
CA GLN A 181 15.10 9.93 -8.99
C GLN A 181 13.96 9.29 -9.79
N LEU A 182 13.53 8.09 -9.42
CA LEU A 182 12.36 7.43 -10.02
C LEU A 182 11.14 8.35 -9.97
N VAL A 183 10.82 8.89 -8.78
CA VAL A 183 9.63 9.72 -8.57
C VAL A 183 9.65 10.99 -9.41
N SER A 184 10.83 11.60 -9.60
CA SER A 184 10.97 12.80 -10.45
C SER A 184 10.55 12.58 -11.91
N GLY A 185 10.48 11.33 -12.37
CA GLY A 185 10.05 10.96 -13.72
C GLY A 185 8.63 10.38 -13.82
N LEU A 186 7.88 10.29 -12.71
CA LEU A 186 6.51 9.75 -12.70
C LEU A 186 5.49 10.83 -13.07
N SER A 187 4.45 10.42 -13.80
CA SER A 187 3.33 11.30 -14.19
C SER A 187 2.10 11.13 -13.30
N LEU A 188 2.30 10.85 -12.01
CA LEU A 188 1.25 10.60 -11.03
C LEU A 188 1.63 11.18 -9.65
N PRO A 189 0.65 11.45 -8.77
CA PRO A 189 0.94 11.93 -7.43
C PRO A 189 1.60 10.89 -6.54
N VAL A 190 2.64 11.29 -5.80
CA VAL A 190 3.42 10.37 -4.95
C VAL A 190 3.54 10.85 -3.51
N GLY A 191 3.20 9.98 -2.56
CA GLY A 191 3.34 10.22 -1.14
C GLY A 191 4.64 9.65 -0.57
N PHE A 192 5.46 10.48 0.06
CA PHE A 192 6.66 10.05 0.78
C PHE A 192 6.34 9.86 2.27
N LYS A 193 6.46 8.63 2.77
CA LYS A 193 6.27 8.34 4.19
C LYS A 193 7.42 8.91 5.03
N ASN A 194 7.11 9.48 6.19
CA ASN A 194 8.13 9.79 7.19
C ASN A 194 8.91 8.53 7.58
N SER A 195 10.13 8.69 8.09
CA SER A 195 11.02 7.55 8.37
C SER A 195 10.44 6.59 9.40
N THR A 196 10.96 5.37 9.46
CA THR A 196 10.59 4.42 10.52
C THR A 196 10.92 4.93 11.94
N GLY A 197 11.84 5.88 12.06
CA GLY A 197 12.17 6.56 13.31
C GLY A 197 11.11 7.57 13.74
N GLY A 198 10.38 8.17 12.79
CA GLY A 198 9.43 9.26 13.03
C GLY A 198 9.84 10.58 12.37
N GLU A 199 11.05 10.65 11.82
CA GLU A 199 11.60 11.87 11.19
C GLU A 199 10.77 12.26 9.96
N VAL A 200 10.17 13.45 10.01
CA VAL A 200 9.35 14.02 8.93
C VAL A 200 10.21 14.78 7.92
N SER A 201 11.31 15.39 8.37
CA SER A 201 12.26 16.13 7.54
C SER A 201 12.73 15.33 6.31
N VAL A 202 13.02 14.04 6.49
CA VAL A 202 13.49 13.18 5.38
C VAL A 202 12.44 12.99 4.27
N ALA A 203 11.15 13.07 4.61
CA ALA A 203 10.06 13.02 3.65
C ALA A 203 9.90 14.36 2.94
N VAL A 204 10.05 15.48 3.65
CA VAL A 204 10.07 16.83 3.07
C VAL A 204 11.24 16.97 2.08
N ASP A 205 12.44 16.52 2.46
CA ASP A 205 13.60 16.48 1.56
C ASP A 205 13.33 15.65 0.30
N ALA A 206 12.60 14.54 0.43
CA ALA A 206 12.25 13.69 -0.70
C ALA A 206 11.24 14.38 -1.64
N VAL A 207 10.26 15.10 -1.09
CA VAL A 207 9.31 15.93 -1.86
C VAL A 207 10.06 16.99 -2.65
N VAL A 208 10.93 17.77 -2.00
CA VAL A 208 11.74 18.81 -2.66
C VAL A 208 12.66 18.20 -3.72
N CYS A 209 13.41 17.15 -3.36
CA CYS A 209 14.38 16.52 -4.26
C CYS A 209 13.71 15.94 -5.51
N SER A 210 12.60 15.21 -5.36
CA SER A 210 11.88 14.62 -6.49
C SER A 210 11.14 15.65 -7.34
N GLY A 211 10.90 16.85 -6.80
CA GLY A 211 10.38 18.00 -7.54
C GLY A 211 11.34 18.58 -8.58
N GLU A 212 12.64 18.24 -8.52
CA GLU A 212 13.66 18.78 -9.43
C GLU A 212 14.01 17.80 -10.56
N GLN A 213 14.73 18.29 -11.57
CA GLN A 213 15.23 17.45 -12.67
C GLN A 213 16.36 16.52 -12.17
N HIS A 214 16.30 15.26 -12.60
CA HIS A 214 17.37 14.27 -12.40
C HIS A 214 17.83 13.65 -13.72
N THR A 215 19.06 13.16 -13.72
CA THR A 215 19.58 12.25 -14.75
C THR A 215 20.03 10.95 -14.08
N TYR A 216 19.55 9.81 -14.57
CA TYR A 216 19.83 8.50 -13.98
C TYR A 216 19.73 7.37 -15.02
N LEU A 217 20.16 6.17 -14.66
CA LEU A 217 20.08 4.99 -15.52
C LEU A 217 18.83 4.16 -15.18
N ALA A 218 18.10 3.71 -16.18
CA ALA A 218 16.92 2.86 -16.04
C ALA A 218 16.66 2.04 -17.33
N PRO A 219 16.01 0.88 -17.27
CA PRO A 219 15.64 0.13 -18.45
C PRO A 219 14.56 0.86 -19.25
N SER A 220 14.66 0.77 -20.58
CA SER A 220 13.61 1.15 -21.52
C SER A 220 12.42 0.19 -21.46
N SER A 221 11.33 0.51 -22.17
CA SER A 221 10.18 -0.39 -22.33
C SER A 221 10.55 -1.75 -22.91
N LYS A 222 11.64 -1.81 -23.69
CA LYS A 222 12.22 -3.01 -24.33
C LYS A 222 13.24 -3.75 -23.46
N GLY A 223 13.52 -3.26 -22.25
CA GLY A 223 14.44 -3.89 -21.30
C GLY A 223 15.92 -3.47 -21.44
N SER A 224 16.31 -2.75 -22.50
CA SER A 224 17.69 -2.24 -22.63
C SER A 224 17.94 -1.06 -21.68
N LEU A 225 19.13 -0.99 -21.07
CA LEU A 225 19.51 0.11 -20.18
C LEU A 225 19.62 1.44 -20.95
N CYS A 226 19.07 2.51 -20.38
CA CYS A 226 19.04 3.83 -20.97
C CYS A 226 19.36 4.92 -19.95
N MET A 227 19.84 6.08 -20.44
CA MET A 227 19.90 7.31 -19.67
C MET A 227 18.52 7.97 -19.68
N VAL A 228 17.96 8.21 -18.51
CA VAL A 228 16.69 8.93 -18.31
C VAL A 228 17.01 10.33 -17.80
N ARG A 229 16.32 11.34 -18.37
CA ARG A 229 16.32 12.72 -17.88
C ARG A 229 14.90 13.10 -17.53
N SER A 230 14.63 13.33 -16.24
CA SER A 230 13.30 13.68 -15.76
C SER A 230 13.05 15.18 -15.81
N ARG A 231 11.80 15.60 -15.57
CA ARG A 231 11.41 17.01 -15.48
C ARG A 231 11.12 17.47 -14.05
N GLY A 232 11.23 16.56 -13.08
CA GLY A 232 10.73 16.77 -11.72
C GLY A 232 9.24 16.47 -11.61
N ASN A 233 8.82 16.02 -10.42
CA ASN A 233 7.43 15.74 -10.10
C ASN A 233 6.96 16.69 -8.99
N LYS A 234 6.14 17.67 -9.36
CA LYS A 234 5.57 18.65 -8.42
C LYS A 234 4.29 18.16 -7.73
N ASN A 235 3.82 16.95 -8.04
CA ASN A 235 2.64 16.32 -7.43
C ASN A 235 3.03 15.40 -6.27
N THR A 236 4.02 15.79 -5.47
CA THR A 236 4.53 14.99 -4.36
C THR A 236 4.11 15.59 -3.03
N HIS A 237 3.95 14.75 -2.01
CA HIS A 237 3.41 15.15 -0.72
C HIS A 237 3.94 14.24 0.39
N VAL A 238 3.74 14.66 1.66
CA VAL A 238 4.20 13.90 2.83
C VAL A 238 3.11 12.97 3.33
N VAL A 239 3.51 11.78 3.78
CA VAL A 239 2.64 10.83 4.48
C VAL A 239 3.11 10.66 5.93
N LEU A 240 2.31 11.14 6.89
CA LEU A 240 2.53 10.94 8.32
C LEU A 240 2.01 9.56 8.73
N ARG A 241 2.88 8.69 9.24
CA ARG A 241 2.56 7.29 9.57
C ARG A 241 3.04 6.84 10.96
N GLY A 242 3.44 7.78 11.80
CA GLY A 242 4.08 7.56 13.09
C GLY A 242 5.51 7.03 12.96
N GLY A 243 6.09 6.61 14.07
CA GLY A 243 7.46 6.07 14.08
C GLY A 243 7.77 5.36 15.38
N ARG A 244 9.05 5.04 15.59
CA ARG A 244 9.54 4.58 16.89
C ARG A 244 9.37 5.65 17.98
N SER A 245 9.34 6.92 17.60
CA SER A 245 9.02 8.04 18.48
C SER A 245 7.54 8.13 18.91
N GLY A 246 6.66 7.32 18.32
CA GLY A 246 5.23 7.30 18.60
C GLY A 246 4.37 7.74 17.41
N PRO A 247 3.05 7.84 17.61
CA PRO A 247 2.13 8.41 16.63
C PRO A 247 2.44 9.89 16.33
N ASN A 248 2.08 10.33 15.13
CA ASN A 248 2.22 11.74 14.69
C ASN A 248 1.01 12.20 13.86
N TYR A 249 -0.17 11.66 14.15
CA TYR A 249 -1.43 12.03 13.50
C TYR A 249 -2.15 13.19 14.20
N ASP A 250 -1.77 13.53 15.42
CA ASP A 250 -2.39 14.57 16.24
C ASP A 250 -2.08 15.97 15.70
N GLU A 251 -2.80 16.96 16.23
CA GLU A 251 -2.69 18.36 15.77
C GLU A 251 -1.26 18.90 15.87
N ASP A 252 -0.52 18.53 16.92
CA ASP A 252 0.89 18.90 17.11
C ASP A 252 1.80 18.28 16.05
N GLY A 253 1.61 17.00 15.71
CA GLY A 253 2.33 16.31 14.67
C GLY A 253 2.07 16.92 13.28
N VAL A 254 0.82 17.25 13.00
CA VAL A 254 0.41 17.90 11.75
C VAL A 254 0.98 19.33 11.68
N ALA A 255 0.93 20.10 12.76
CA ALA A 255 1.48 21.45 12.82
C ALA A 255 2.99 21.47 12.57
N LYS A 256 3.76 20.59 13.24
CA LYS A 256 5.21 20.44 13.00
C LYS A 256 5.52 20.08 11.55
N CYS A 257 4.73 19.21 10.94
CA CYS A 257 4.88 18.88 9.53
C CYS A 257 4.59 20.09 8.63
N ALA A 258 3.54 20.86 8.92
CA ALA A 258 3.17 22.06 8.18
C ALA A 258 4.27 23.14 8.26
N GLU A 259 4.91 23.31 9.41
CA GLU A 259 6.06 24.23 9.59
C GLU A 259 7.26 23.82 8.73
N LEU A 260 7.58 22.52 8.67
CA LEU A 260 8.65 22.00 7.83
C LEU A 260 8.35 22.20 6.33
N LEU A 261 7.10 21.96 5.91
CA LEU A 261 6.66 22.21 4.54
C LEU A 261 6.78 23.70 4.18
N SER A 262 6.29 24.58 5.05
CA SER A 262 6.38 26.03 4.87
C SER A 262 7.83 26.51 4.75
N SER A 263 8.72 25.99 5.61
CA SER A 263 10.17 26.26 5.55
C SER A 263 10.81 25.80 4.23
N ALA A 264 10.26 24.75 3.61
CA ALA A 264 10.64 24.25 2.29
C ALA A 264 9.90 24.94 1.12
N ARG A 265 9.09 25.98 1.39
CA ARG A 265 8.23 26.70 0.42
C ARG A 265 7.17 25.80 -0.22
N LEU A 266 6.59 24.92 0.59
CA LEU A 266 5.47 24.05 0.25
C LEU A 266 4.29 24.39 1.16
N ASP A 267 3.12 24.64 0.59
CA ASP A 267 2.01 25.22 1.36
C ASP A 267 1.08 24.18 2.01
N ARG A 268 1.04 22.95 1.49
CA ARG A 268 0.16 21.86 1.95
C ARG A 268 0.60 20.50 1.39
N GLY A 269 -0.19 19.47 1.66
CA GLY A 269 0.03 18.12 1.16
C GLY A 269 0.41 17.15 2.26
N ILE A 270 -0.39 17.08 3.33
CA ILE A 270 -0.21 16.08 4.38
C ILE A 270 -1.28 15.01 4.21
N VAL A 271 -0.86 13.77 3.95
CA VAL A 271 -1.71 12.59 4.04
C VAL A 271 -1.39 11.85 5.34
N ILE A 272 -2.40 11.46 6.11
CA ILE A 272 -2.21 10.81 7.41
C ILE A 272 -2.59 9.33 7.32
N ASP A 273 -1.63 8.44 7.54
CA ASP A 273 -1.84 7.00 7.63
C ASP A 273 -2.44 6.65 9.00
N CYS A 274 -3.65 6.09 8.99
CA CYS A 274 -4.37 5.68 10.20
C CYS A 274 -3.85 4.38 10.81
N SER A 275 -3.08 3.59 10.05
CA SER A 275 -2.56 2.27 10.46
C SER A 275 -1.18 2.41 11.10
N HIS A 276 -0.37 1.34 11.03
CA HIS A 276 1.07 1.45 11.11
C HIS A 276 1.56 2.02 12.46
N GLY A 277 2.44 3.05 12.46
CA GLY A 277 2.94 3.64 13.69
C GLY A 277 1.86 4.43 14.43
N ASN A 278 0.94 5.03 13.69
CA ASN A 278 -0.17 5.81 14.24
C ASN A 278 -1.20 4.94 14.97
N SER A 279 -1.42 3.71 14.50
CA SER A 279 -2.26 2.75 15.21
C SER A 279 -1.53 1.96 16.30
N ASN A 280 -0.24 2.21 16.53
CA ASN A 280 0.64 1.33 17.32
C ASN A 280 0.58 -0.14 16.86
N LYS A 281 0.41 -0.36 15.55
CA LYS A 281 0.23 -1.68 14.92
C LYS A 281 -1.02 -2.45 15.39
N ASP A 282 -2.00 -1.76 15.99
CA ASP A 282 -3.30 -2.32 16.32
C ASP A 282 -4.35 -1.78 15.34
N TYR A 283 -4.86 -2.65 14.47
CA TYR A 283 -5.86 -2.27 13.46
C TYR A 283 -7.14 -1.70 14.08
N LYS A 284 -7.48 -2.08 15.33
CA LYS A 284 -8.66 -1.57 16.04
C LYS A 284 -8.54 -0.10 16.43
N ARG A 285 -7.32 0.47 16.36
CA ARG A 285 -7.08 1.89 16.62
C ARG A 285 -7.22 2.78 15.40
N GLN A 286 -7.30 2.25 14.18
CA GLN A 286 -7.50 3.08 12.98
C GLN A 286 -8.74 3.99 13.07
N PRO A 287 -9.91 3.53 13.60
CA PRO A 287 -11.07 4.41 13.80
C PRO A 287 -10.83 5.54 14.81
N VAL A 288 -9.95 5.33 15.80
CA VAL A 288 -9.58 6.37 16.79
C VAL A 288 -8.71 7.44 16.13
N VAL A 289 -7.71 7.02 15.34
CA VAL A 289 -6.87 7.93 14.55
C VAL A 289 -7.72 8.76 13.60
N LEU A 290 -8.64 8.12 12.87
CA LEU A 290 -9.54 8.83 11.97
C LEU A 290 -10.48 9.80 12.70
N ALA A 291 -10.96 9.44 13.88
CA ALA A 291 -11.82 10.32 14.68
C ALA A 291 -11.09 11.61 15.07
N ASP A 292 -9.80 11.51 15.41
CA ASP A 292 -8.95 12.66 15.71
C ASP A 292 -8.75 13.55 14.48
N ILE A 293 -8.45 12.95 13.31
CA ILE A 293 -8.35 13.68 12.04
C ILE A 293 -9.68 14.39 11.71
N CYS A 294 -10.82 13.72 11.91
CA CYS A 294 -12.14 14.34 11.72
C CYS A 294 -12.34 15.54 12.67
N HIS A 295 -11.87 15.45 13.91
CA HIS A 295 -11.92 16.56 14.85
C HIS A 295 -11.07 17.73 14.35
N GLN A 296 -9.81 17.48 13.96
CA GLN A 296 -8.91 18.50 13.39
C GLN A 296 -9.52 19.20 12.18
N LEU A 297 -10.12 18.45 11.24
CA LEU A 297 -10.77 19.02 10.05
C LEU A 297 -11.92 19.97 10.37
N THR A 298 -12.52 19.85 11.56
CA THR A 298 -13.68 20.63 12.00
C THR A 298 -13.37 21.62 13.12
N SER A 299 -12.18 21.54 13.73
CA SER A 299 -11.63 22.62 14.53
C SER A 299 -11.08 23.68 13.54
N ASN A 300 -11.27 24.97 13.83
CA ASN A 300 -10.70 26.05 13.01
C ASN A 300 -9.15 26.13 13.16
N SER A 301 -8.49 24.99 13.30
CA SER A 301 -7.04 24.89 13.42
C SER A 301 -6.39 25.27 12.10
N GLN A 302 -5.31 26.05 12.20
CA GLN A 302 -4.54 26.46 11.03
C GLN A 302 -3.88 25.25 10.34
N SER A 303 -3.43 24.26 11.11
CA SER A 303 -2.75 23.06 10.58
C SER A 303 -3.70 22.09 9.87
N ALA A 304 -5.00 22.14 10.17
CA ALA A 304 -6.02 21.32 9.51
C ALA A 304 -6.14 21.61 8.00
N SER A 305 -5.81 22.83 7.57
CA SER A 305 -5.80 23.22 6.16
C SER A 305 -4.71 22.52 5.33
N SER A 306 -3.66 22.02 6.00
CA SER A 306 -2.57 21.27 5.35
C SER A 306 -2.91 19.79 5.12
N ILE A 307 -3.97 19.28 5.76
CA ILE A 307 -4.43 17.89 5.61
C ILE A 307 -5.12 17.73 4.25
N ALA A 308 -4.46 16.97 3.37
CA ALA A 308 -4.92 16.65 2.03
C ALA A 308 -5.60 15.28 1.95
N GLY A 309 -5.36 14.37 2.91
CA GLY A 309 -5.96 13.05 2.85
C GLY A 309 -5.61 12.10 3.99
N VAL A 310 -6.09 10.87 3.87
CA VAL A 310 -5.84 9.78 4.80
C VAL A 310 -5.48 8.47 4.09
N MET A 311 -4.79 7.58 4.80
CA MET A 311 -4.57 6.19 4.38
C MET A 311 -5.15 5.23 5.41
N ILE A 312 -5.86 4.19 4.95
CA ILE A 312 -6.56 3.20 5.78
C ILE A 312 -6.24 1.79 5.27
N GLU A 313 -5.91 0.87 6.18
CA GLU A 313 -5.75 -0.54 5.85
C GLU A 313 -7.02 -1.32 6.22
N SER A 314 -7.73 -1.77 5.20
CA SER A 314 -9.05 -2.38 5.29
C SER A 314 -9.18 -3.59 4.37
N ASN A 315 -9.97 -4.57 4.75
CA ASN A 315 -10.22 -5.74 3.91
C ASN A 315 -11.70 -6.15 4.02
N LEU A 316 -12.12 -7.20 3.30
CA LEU A 316 -13.49 -7.72 3.43
C LEU A 316 -13.79 -8.12 4.88
N HIS A 317 -12.81 -8.75 5.55
CA HIS A 317 -12.88 -9.15 6.95
C HIS A 317 -11.71 -8.58 7.75
N GLU A 318 -11.94 -8.34 9.04
CA GLU A 318 -10.94 -7.74 9.93
C GLU A 318 -9.79 -8.68 10.31
N GLY A 319 -8.74 -8.09 10.88
CA GLY A 319 -7.60 -8.80 11.44
C GLY A 319 -6.61 -9.27 10.38
N SER A 320 -5.84 -10.29 10.75
CA SER A 320 -4.85 -10.94 9.90
C SER A 320 -4.79 -12.43 10.22
N GLN A 321 -4.17 -13.20 9.33
CA GLN A 321 -3.92 -14.62 9.48
C GLN A 321 -2.49 -14.96 9.05
N SER A 322 -1.93 -16.00 9.65
CA SER A 322 -0.64 -16.54 9.22
C SER A 322 -0.80 -17.43 8.00
N LEU A 323 0.24 -17.50 7.15
CA LEU A 323 0.31 -18.52 6.11
C LEU A 323 0.44 -19.91 6.75
N PRO A 324 -0.39 -20.89 6.35
CA PRO A 324 -0.27 -22.24 6.87
C PRO A 324 1.04 -22.87 6.38
N PRO A 325 1.63 -23.84 7.13
CA PRO A 325 2.89 -24.49 6.75
C PRO A 325 2.87 -25.16 5.36
N SER A 326 1.70 -25.49 4.84
CA SER A 326 1.49 -26.07 3.51
C SER A 326 1.64 -25.08 2.35
N LEU A 327 1.63 -23.77 2.62
CA LEU A 327 1.68 -22.67 1.65
C LEU A 327 2.93 -21.79 1.84
N GLY A 328 4.05 -22.39 2.26
CA GLY A 328 5.35 -21.73 2.39
C GLY A 328 5.96 -21.83 3.78
N ARG A 329 7.23 -21.42 3.92
CA ARG A 329 7.95 -21.44 5.21
C ARG A 329 7.45 -20.33 6.13
N ALA A 330 6.38 -20.59 6.87
CA ALA A 330 6.01 -19.76 8.01
C ALA A 330 7.07 -19.93 9.12
N SER A 331 8.00 -18.97 9.25
CA SER A 331 8.78 -18.85 10.48
C SER A 331 7.98 -18.02 11.47
N SER A 332 7.32 -18.71 12.40
CA SER A 332 6.78 -18.11 13.60
C SER A 332 7.95 -17.67 14.49
N VAL A 333 8.10 -16.38 14.71
CA VAL A 333 8.67 -15.88 15.97
C VAL A 333 7.56 -15.08 16.64
N ALA A 334 6.63 -15.79 17.26
CA ALA A 334 5.84 -15.21 18.31
C ALA A 334 6.80 -14.95 19.49
N SER A 335 6.82 -13.72 19.98
CA SER A 335 7.50 -13.36 21.21
C SER A 335 6.88 -14.16 22.36
N GLU A 336 7.56 -15.21 22.80
CA GLU A 336 7.21 -15.90 24.04
C GLU A 336 7.51 -14.97 25.22
N SER A 337 6.46 -14.59 25.92
CA SER A 337 6.50 -14.12 27.30
C SER A 337 6.91 -15.31 28.18
N THR A 338 8.16 -15.34 28.63
CA THR A 338 8.62 -16.31 29.62
C THR A 338 8.32 -15.82 31.03
N GLU A 339 7.21 -16.31 31.58
CA GLU A 339 7.06 -16.44 33.03
C GLU A 339 7.98 -17.55 33.55
N SER A 340 8.61 -17.27 34.68
CA SER A 340 9.56 -18.11 35.38
C SER A 340 8.88 -19.22 36.18
N SER A 341 9.31 -20.48 36.01
CA SER A 341 9.33 -21.45 37.13
C SER A 341 10.30 -22.61 36.86
N THR A 342 11.03 -22.96 37.92
CA THR A 342 12.19 -23.85 38.09
C THR A 342 11.99 -25.35 37.80
N PRO A 343 13.10 -26.14 37.67
CA PRO A 343 13.09 -27.50 37.12
C PRO A 343 12.93 -28.61 38.19
N GLY A 344 12.11 -29.61 37.88
CA GLY A 344 11.94 -30.84 38.65
C GLY A 344 12.48 -32.07 37.91
N SER A 345 13.48 -32.69 38.52
CA SER A 345 14.14 -33.95 38.18
C SER A 345 13.18 -35.15 38.04
N THR A 346 13.37 -35.99 37.01
CA THR A 346 13.76 -37.43 37.11
C THR A 346 13.51 -38.18 35.78
N ARG A 347 14.52 -38.92 35.32
CA ARG A 347 14.44 -40.07 34.38
C ARG A 347 14.40 -41.34 35.25
N PRO A 348 13.78 -42.46 34.84
CA PRO A 348 14.41 -43.35 33.84
C PRO A 348 13.45 -44.20 32.98
N GLY A 349 14.01 -44.93 32.01
CA GLY A 349 13.38 -46.15 31.48
C GLY A 349 13.49 -46.32 29.98
N ALA A 350 14.48 -47.10 29.53
CA ALA A 350 14.56 -47.61 28.17
C ALA A 350 13.49 -48.69 27.94
N GLY A 351 12.81 -48.63 26.79
CA GLY A 351 11.90 -49.65 26.31
C GLY A 351 11.68 -49.48 24.82
N ARG A 352 12.25 -50.40 24.03
CA ARG A 352 12.14 -50.50 22.58
C ARG A 352 11.01 -51.47 22.28
N VAL A 353 9.97 -51.05 21.57
CA VAL A 353 9.03 -51.93 20.88
C VAL A 353 8.69 -51.30 19.53
N GLU A 354 8.85 -52.10 18.50
CA GLU A 354 8.67 -51.82 17.08
C GLU A 354 7.19 -51.89 16.68
N ASP A 355 6.90 -51.34 15.49
CA ASP A 355 5.73 -51.57 14.63
C ASP A 355 4.34 -51.13 15.09
N GLU A 356 3.79 -50.13 14.40
CA GLU A 356 2.41 -50.16 13.88
C GLU A 356 2.24 -49.12 12.76
N LEU A 357 2.32 -49.60 11.52
CA LEU A 357 1.88 -48.95 10.30
C LEU A 357 0.49 -49.50 9.98
N GLU A 358 -0.59 -48.77 10.32
CA GLU A 358 -1.91 -49.06 9.75
C GLU A 358 -2.73 -47.81 9.42
N SER A 359 -3.07 -47.74 8.12
CA SER A 359 -4.31 -47.25 7.50
C SER A 359 -4.91 -45.91 7.94
N VAL A 360 -4.71 -44.89 7.10
CA VAL A 360 -5.65 -43.76 6.96
C VAL A 360 -6.39 -43.94 5.64
N SER A 361 -7.56 -44.58 5.69
CA SER A 361 -8.52 -44.60 4.58
C SER A 361 -9.76 -43.77 4.93
N GLU A 362 -10.07 -42.86 4.01
CA GLU A 362 -11.41 -42.39 3.67
C GLU A 362 -12.23 -41.61 4.71
N LEU A 363 -12.09 -40.28 4.66
CA LEU A 363 -13.24 -39.39 4.74
C LEU A 363 -13.24 -38.45 3.54
N SER A 364 -13.84 -38.91 2.44
CA SER A 364 -14.27 -38.05 1.35
C SER A 364 -15.61 -37.41 1.76
N SER A 365 -15.56 -36.18 2.23
CA SER A 365 -16.73 -35.29 2.19
C SER A 365 -16.42 -34.20 1.18
N SER A 366 -17.10 -34.28 0.04
CA SER A 366 -17.05 -33.32 -1.04
C SER A 366 -17.72 -32.02 -0.60
N THR A 367 -16.96 -31.14 0.03
CA THR A 367 -17.30 -29.71 0.11
C THR A 367 -16.75 -29.05 -1.14
N SER A 368 -17.66 -28.62 -2.03
CA SER A 368 -17.29 -27.78 -3.18
C SER A 368 -16.77 -26.44 -2.67
N PHE A 369 -15.47 -26.23 -2.75
CA PHE A 369 -14.84 -24.95 -2.41
C PHE A 369 -15.19 -23.91 -3.49
N PRO A 370 -15.46 -22.64 -3.11
CA PRO A 370 -15.53 -21.54 -4.08
C PRO A 370 -14.21 -21.45 -4.85
N ALA A 371 -14.30 -21.28 -6.17
CA ALA A 371 -13.13 -21.02 -7.01
C ALA A 371 -12.34 -19.82 -6.45
N GLY A 372 -11.05 -20.00 -6.20
CA GLY A 372 -10.15 -18.95 -5.67
C GLY A 372 -9.68 -19.17 -4.23
N GLN A 373 -10.35 -20.02 -3.43
CA GLN A 373 -9.88 -20.30 -2.07
C GLN A 373 -8.64 -21.20 -2.08
N LYS A 374 -7.45 -20.61 -1.88
CA LYS A 374 -6.23 -21.38 -1.61
C LYS A 374 -6.42 -22.15 -0.31
N LEU A 375 -6.26 -23.47 -0.38
CA LEU A 375 -6.52 -24.42 0.71
C LEU A 375 -5.89 -23.93 2.03
N GLY A 376 -6.74 -23.68 3.04
CA GLY A 376 -6.29 -23.32 4.39
C GLY A 376 -6.24 -21.82 4.72
N LEU A 377 -6.57 -20.92 3.79
CA LEU A 377 -6.72 -19.48 4.08
C LEU A 377 -8.20 -19.08 4.19
N LYS A 378 -8.48 -18.21 5.18
CA LYS A 378 -9.77 -17.52 5.28
C LYS A 378 -9.86 -16.49 4.15
N TYR A 379 -10.90 -16.59 3.34
CA TYR A 379 -11.17 -15.64 2.26
C TYR A 379 -11.27 -14.21 2.82
N GLY A 380 -10.74 -13.21 2.10
CA GLY A 380 -10.91 -11.80 2.46
C GLY A 380 -10.24 -11.33 3.76
N VAL A 381 -9.34 -12.12 4.35
CA VAL A 381 -8.56 -11.77 5.56
C VAL A 381 -7.08 -11.57 5.17
N SER A 382 -6.46 -10.48 5.65
CA SER A 382 -5.06 -10.16 5.35
C SER A 382 -4.09 -11.26 5.80
N ILE A 383 -3.07 -11.58 4.99
CA ILE A 383 -1.94 -12.44 5.39
C ILE A 383 -0.71 -11.64 5.86
N THR A 384 -0.88 -10.33 6.05
CA THR A 384 0.17 -9.39 6.46
C THR A 384 -0.29 -8.59 7.68
N ASP A 385 -0.31 -7.26 7.60
CA ASP A 385 -0.78 -6.45 8.74
C ASP A 385 -2.30 -6.56 8.89
N GLY A 386 -2.78 -6.44 10.13
CA GLY A 386 -4.20 -6.49 10.45
C GLY A 386 -4.98 -5.35 9.80
N CYS A 387 -6.13 -5.67 9.23
CA CYS A 387 -7.00 -4.68 8.57
C CYS A 387 -8.30 -4.48 9.36
N VAL A 388 -8.96 -3.34 9.19
CA VAL A 388 -10.36 -3.19 9.62
C VAL A 388 -11.32 -3.91 8.67
N SER A 389 -12.50 -4.31 9.14
CA SER A 389 -13.52 -4.96 8.31
C SER A 389 -14.14 -4.01 7.28
N TRP A 390 -14.91 -4.56 6.34
CA TRP A 390 -15.69 -3.76 5.38
C TRP A 390 -16.69 -2.83 6.08
N GLU A 391 -17.41 -3.32 7.09
CA GLU A 391 -18.41 -2.54 7.84
C GLU A 391 -17.75 -1.36 8.58
N THR A 392 -16.60 -1.61 9.19
CA THR A 392 -15.81 -0.57 9.84
C THR A 392 -15.30 0.45 8.83
N THR A 393 -14.89 -0.01 7.64
CA THR A 393 -14.45 0.86 6.53
C THR A 393 -15.57 1.79 6.07
N GLU A 394 -16.78 1.26 5.85
CA GLU A 394 -17.93 2.07 5.44
C GLU A 394 -18.27 3.14 6.50
N HIS A 395 -18.23 2.77 7.78
CA HIS A 395 -18.45 3.70 8.89
C HIS A 395 -17.38 4.81 8.93
N MET A 396 -16.11 4.43 8.82
CA MET A 396 -14.96 5.34 8.79
C MET A 396 -15.09 6.36 7.65
N LEU A 397 -15.34 5.89 6.43
CA LEU A 397 -15.44 6.77 5.25
C LEU A 397 -16.66 7.69 5.33
N SER A 398 -17.80 7.19 5.82
CA SER A 398 -18.99 8.02 6.01
C SER A 398 -18.76 9.12 7.05
N LYS A 399 -18.07 8.81 8.15
CA LYS A 399 -17.70 9.80 9.18
C LYS A 399 -16.73 10.86 8.63
N LEU A 400 -15.76 10.45 7.82
CA LEU A 400 -14.82 11.37 7.19
C LEU A 400 -15.52 12.31 6.20
N ALA A 401 -16.43 11.79 5.37
CA ALA A 401 -17.22 12.61 4.45
C ALA A 401 -18.03 13.68 5.20
N LEU A 402 -18.70 13.30 6.31
CA LEU A 402 -19.42 14.25 7.17
C LEU A 402 -18.49 15.34 7.75
N ALA A 403 -17.25 14.99 8.09
CA ALA A 403 -16.28 15.97 8.57
C ALA A 403 -15.87 16.98 7.48
N VAL A 404 -15.70 16.53 6.23
CA VAL A 404 -15.42 17.40 5.08
C VAL A 404 -16.59 18.34 4.78
N ASP A 405 -17.82 17.84 4.75
CA ASP A 405 -19.02 18.68 4.60
C ASP A 405 -19.13 19.72 5.73
N ARG A 406 -18.87 19.32 6.98
CA ARG A 406 -18.86 20.25 8.10
C ARG A 406 -17.75 21.31 7.97
N ARG A 407 -16.56 20.93 7.54
CA ARG A 407 -15.44 21.86 7.25
C ARG A 407 -15.87 22.94 6.26
N ARG A 408 -16.56 22.57 5.16
CA ARG A 408 -17.09 23.51 4.15
C ARG A 408 -18.06 24.52 4.75
N ARG A 409 -18.99 24.06 5.59
CA ARG A 409 -19.98 24.93 6.25
C ARG A 409 -19.32 25.92 7.21
N ILE A 410 -18.31 25.49 7.95
CA ILE A 410 -17.54 26.36 8.84
C ILE A 410 -16.81 27.44 8.03
N ALA A 411 -16.11 27.06 6.96
CA ALA A 411 -15.42 28.00 6.08
C ALA A 411 -16.37 29.04 5.46
N ALA A 412 -17.56 28.62 5.01
CA ALA A 412 -18.59 29.52 4.47
C ALA A 412 -19.14 30.50 5.53
N THR A 413 -19.26 30.07 6.79
CA THR A 413 -19.73 30.95 7.88
C THR A 413 -18.68 32.00 8.23
N THR A 414 -17.40 31.61 8.27
CA THR A 414 -16.28 32.51 8.56
C THR A 414 -16.14 33.59 7.49
N SER A 415 -16.28 33.25 6.20
CA SER A 415 -16.19 34.22 5.10
C SER A 415 -17.35 35.23 5.07
N MET A 416 -18.57 34.80 5.44
CA MET A 416 -19.71 35.71 5.57
C MET A 416 -19.58 36.68 6.76
N SER A 417 -18.92 36.25 7.83
CA SER A 417 -18.64 37.10 9.00
C SER A 417 -17.63 38.20 8.65
N THR A 418 -16.51 37.85 8.02
CA THR A 418 -15.49 38.84 7.61
C THR A 418 -16.01 39.86 6.60
N ALA A 419 -16.90 39.45 5.69
CA ALA A 419 -17.50 40.35 4.70
C ALA A 419 -18.53 41.35 5.30
N LYS A 420 -19.04 41.12 6.51
CA LYS A 420 -19.97 42.05 7.20
C LYS A 420 -19.27 43.09 8.07
N THR A 421 -17.98 42.90 8.36
CA THR A 421 -17.18 43.78 9.23
C THR A 421 -16.28 44.74 8.44
N CYS A 422 -16.14 44.54 7.13
CA CYS A 422 -15.61 45.51 6.16
C CYS A 422 -16.77 46.31 5.57
#